data_AF-A0A2X3BL76-F1
#
_entry.id   AF-A0A2X3BL76-F1
#
_cell.length_a   1.000
_cell.length_b   1.000
_cell.length_c   1.000
_cell.angle_alpha   90.00
_cell.angle_beta   90.00
_cell.angle_gamma   90.00
#
_symmetry.space_group_name_H-M   'P 1'
#
loop_
_entity.id
_entity.type
_entity.pdbx_description
1 polymer ?
#
loop_
_entity_poly.entity_id
_entity_poly.type
_entity_poly.pdbx_seq_one_letter_code
_entity_poly.pdbx_strand_id
1 'polypeptide(L)'
;MKSQLASGFGVSATTSCGRLFDAAAAILGIRTEVTYEAQAAMELEHVATSWANAHPEASLPQVGSYQELVEKLGEVDRPVGERAWAFHVGLAQLLGEQACQVAEQADTKTVGLTGGVALNRMFTRHFVSFLGEGGCRVLTHQNVPPNDGGLSLGQVWAAVLGAC
;
A
#
# COMPACT_ATOMS: atom_id res chain seq x y z
N MET A 1 4.25 24.91 10.13
CA MET A 1 4.76 23.72 9.40
C MET A 1 6.29 23.60 9.41
N LYS A 2 7.10 24.36 8.65
CA LYS A 2 8.58 24.16 8.62
C LYS A 2 9.25 24.21 10.01
N SER A 3 8.90 25.20 10.83
CA SER A 3 9.40 25.31 12.22
C SER A 3 8.94 24.15 13.12
N GLN A 4 7.71 23.64 12.96
CA GLN A 4 7.22 22.48 13.71
C GLN A 4 7.97 21.21 13.31
N LEU A 5 8.20 20.99 12.01
CA LEU A 5 8.99 19.86 11.51
C LEU A 5 10.43 19.90 12.02
N ALA A 6 11.07 21.08 11.98
CA ALA A 6 12.44 21.24 12.46
C ALA A 6 12.59 21.08 13.98
N SER A 7 11.58 21.53 14.75
CA SER A 7 11.60 21.45 16.22
C SER A 7 11.03 20.14 16.78
N GLY A 8 10.32 19.37 15.96
CA GLY A 8 9.53 18.21 16.41
C GLY A 8 8.26 18.57 17.19
N PHE A 9 7.98 19.86 17.43
CA PHE A 9 6.81 20.26 18.22
C PHE A 9 5.51 20.02 17.44
N GLY A 10 4.62 19.19 18.01
CA GLY A 10 3.36 18.81 17.37
C GLY A 10 3.53 17.88 16.17
N VAL A 11 4.65 17.15 16.10
CA VAL A 11 4.93 16.19 15.04
C VAL A 11 4.94 14.78 15.64
N SER A 12 4.18 13.88 15.03
CA SER A 12 4.20 12.46 15.38
C SER A 12 4.76 11.65 14.21
N ALA A 13 5.79 10.84 14.49
CA ALA A 13 6.29 9.90 13.51
C ALA A 13 5.24 8.83 13.20
N THR A 14 5.14 8.41 11.94
CA THR A 14 4.22 7.36 11.51
C THR A 14 4.86 6.50 10.44
N THR A 15 4.60 5.20 10.51
CA THR A 15 4.93 4.21 9.47
C THR A 15 3.67 3.73 8.77
N SER A 16 2.58 4.49 8.86
CA SER A 16 1.29 4.14 8.26
C SER A 16 1.37 4.13 6.74
N CYS A 17 1.09 2.96 6.16
CA CYS A 17 0.97 2.82 4.72
C CYS A 17 -0.17 3.71 4.17
N GLY A 18 -1.31 3.81 4.87
CA GLY A 18 -2.39 4.73 4.47
C GLY A 18 -1.95 6.19 4.35
N ARG A 19 -1.09 6.66 5.26
CA ARG A 19 -0.52 8.03 5.19
C ARG A 19 0.43 8.20 4.00
N LEU A 20 1.12 7.15 3.55
CA LEU A 20 1.89 7.19 2.29
C LEU A 20 0.97 7.38 1.08
N PHE A 21 -0.17 6.68 1.03
CA PHE A 21 -1.18 6.88 -0.01
C PHE A 21 -1.74 8.31 -0.01
N ASP A 22 -2.06 8.85 1.17
CA ASP A 22 -2.56 10.23 1.26
C ASP A 22 -1.50 11.24 0.80
N ALA A 23 -0.23 11.03 1.17
CA ALA A 23 0.87 11.87 0.72
C ALA A 23 1.06 11.81 -0.80
N ALA A 24 0.98 10.62 -1.40
CA ALA A 24 1.05 10.45 -2.85
C ALA A 24 -0.11 11.17 -3.56
N ALA A 25 -1.34 11.05 -3.05
CA ALA A 25 -2.50 11.75 -3.59
C ALA A 25 -2.34 13.28 -3.52
N ALA A 26 -1.78 13.80 -2.42
CA ALA A 26 -1.52 15.22 -2.26
C ALA A 26 -0.40 15.72 -3.20
N ILE A 27 0.71 14.98 -3.32
CA ILE A 27 1.82 15.31 -4.24
C ILE A 27 1.33 15.37 -5.69
N LEU A 28 0.46 14.43 -6.06
CA LEU A 28 -0.10 14.35 -7.41
C LEU A 28 -1.23 15.36 -7.68
N GLY A 29 -1.62 16.16 -6.67
CA GLY A 29 -2.68 17.15 -6.80
C GLY A 29 -4.09 16.55 -6.91
N ILE A 30 -4.28 15.28 -6.54
CA ILE A 30 -5.57 14.59 -6.61
C ILE A 30 -6.46 15.04 -5.45
N ARG A 31 -5.93 15.03 -4.23
CA ARG A 31 -6.66 15.42 -3.02
C ARG A 31 -5.72 15.93 -1.94
N THR A 32 -5.97 17.15 -1.47
CA THR A 32 -5.19 17.79 -0.39
C THR A 32 -5.96 17.95 0.92
N GLU A 33 -7.29 17.86 0.87
CA GLU A 33 -8.19 17.95 2.01
C GLU A 33 -9.18 16.79 1.94
N VAL A 34 -9.40 16.09 3.05
CA VAL A 34 -10.29 14.92 3.10
C VAL A 34 -11.50 15.20 4.00
N THR A 35 -12.64 14.63 3.64
CA THR A 35 -13.91 14.76 4.36
C THR A 35 -14.34 13.46 5.06
N TYR A 36 -13.71 12.34 4.69
CA TYR A 36 -13.90 11.04 5.31
C TYR A 36 -12.61 10.22 5.24
N GLU A 37 -12.57 9.13 6.01
CA GLU A 37 -11.41 8.25 6.09
C GLU A 37 -11.06 7.61 4.74
N ALA A 38 -9.76 7.55 4.43
CA ALA A 38 -9.22 6.97 3.19
C ALA A 38 -9.67 7.62 1.87
N GLN A 39 -10.35 8.77 1.90
CA GLN A 39 -10.82 9.46 0.68
C GLN A 39 -9.70 9.64 -0.36
N ALA A 40 -8.57 10.22 0.05
CA ALA A 40 -7.47 10.50 -0.87
C ALA A 40 -6.86 9.22 -1.45
N ALA A 41 -6.69 8.18 -0.63
CA ALA A 41 -6.22 6.87 -1.07
C ALA A 41 -7.18 6.20 -2.08
N MET A 42 -8.51 6.28 -1.86
CA MET A 42 -9.51 5.73 -2.78
C MET A 42 -9.51 6.45 -4.13
N GLU A 43 -9.42 7.78 -4.12
CA GLU A 43 -9.39 8.57 -5.35
C GLU A 43 -8.08 8.36 -6.12
N LEU A 44 -6.95 8.23 -5.41
CA LEU A 44 -5.66 7.85 -6.00
C LEU A 44 -5.74 6.48 -6.69
N GLU A 45 -6.37 5.48 -6.05
CA GLU A 45 -6.61 4.16 -6.67
C GLU A 45 -7.48 4.26 -7.92
N HIS A 46 -8.53 5.07 -7.89
CA HIS A 46 -9.42 5.25 -9.04
C HIS A 46 -8.69 5.85 -10.25
N VAL A 47 -7.87 6.88 -10.02
CA VAL A 47 -7.06 7.52 -11.06
C VAL A 47 -6.03 6.54 -11.65
N ALA A 48 -5.33 5.81 -10.78
CA ALA A 48 -4.38 4.78 -11.19
C ALA A 48 -5.04 3.66 -12.00
N THR A 49 -6.18 3.15 -11.54
CA THR A 49 -6.94 2.08 -12.21
C THR A 49 -7.45 2.51 -13.57
N SER A 50 -7.96 3.73 -13.69
CA SER A 50 -8.44 4.26 -14.95
C SER A 50 -7.32 4.36 -15.98
N TRP A 51 -6.13 4.80 -15.56
CA TRP A 51 -4.96 4.85 -16.43
C TRP A 51 -4.49 3.46 -16.85
N ALA A 52 -4.38 2.52 -15.91
CA ALA A 52 -3.94 1.15 -16.20
C ALA A 52 -4.87 0.42 -17.17
N ASN A 53 -6.19 0.62 -17.04
CA ASN A 53 -7.17 0.04 -17.97
C ASN A 53 -7.08 0.63 -19.37
N ALA A 54 -6.66 1.89 -19.50
CA ALA A 54 -6.46 2.55 -20.80
C ALA A 54 -5.13 2.20 -21.45
N HIS A 55 -4.17 1.64 -20.71
CA HIS A 55 -2.82 1.29 -21.18
C HIS A 55 -2.44 -0.15 -20.75
N PRO A 56 -3.18 -1.18 -21.22
CA PRO A 56 -2.94 -2.57 -20.83
C PRO A 56 -1.54 -3.10 -21.22
N GLU A 57 -0.90 -2.48 -22.21
CA GLU A 57 0.45 -2.78 -22.68
C GLU A 57 1.57 -2.07 -21.89
N ALA A 58 1.23 -1.25 -20.90
CA ALA A 58 2.23 -0.56 -20.08
C ALA A 58 3.10 -1.57 -19.31
N SER A 59 4.41 -1.47 -19.50
CA SER A 59 5.39 -2.27 -18.75
C SER A 59 5.34 -1.95 -17.27
N LEU A 60 5.27 -2.97 -16.41
CA LEU A 60 5.26 -2.77 -14.96
C LEU A 60 6.44 -1.89 -14.53
N PRO A 61 6.20 -0.86 -13.70
CA PRO A 61 7.27 -0.05 -13.16
C PRO A 61 8.20 -0.94 -12.34
N GLN A 62 9.47 -0.58 -12.34
CA GLN A 62 10.46 -1.15 -11.44
C GLN A 62 10.93 -0.04 -10.52
N VAL A 63 10.92 -0.30 -9.22
CA VAL A 63 11.42 0.63 -8.20
C VAL A 63 12.37 -0.12 -7.28
N GLY A 64 13.56 0.43 -7.07
CA GLY A 64 14.57 -0.17 -6.18
C GLY A 64 14.49 0.34 -4.74
N SER A 65 13.74 1.40 -4.48
CA SER A 65 13.63 1.99 -3.13
C SER A 65 12.39 2.84 -2.93
N TYR A 66 12.04 3.10 -1.66
CA TYR A 66 11.00 4.07 -1.30
C TYR A 66 11.37 5.50 -1.73
N GLN A 67 12.65 5.84 -1.81
CA GLN A 67 13.08 7.14 -2.31
C GLN A 67 12.72 7.28 -3.80
N GLU A 68 13.09 6.29 -4.60
CA GLU A 68 12.77 6.28 -6.04
C GLU A 68 11.25 6.30 -6.26
N LEU A 69 10.49 5.57 -5.43
CA LEU A 69 9.03 5.59 -5.45
C LEU A 69 8.46 7.02 -5.30
N VAL A 70 9.02 7.82 -4.39
CA VAL A 70 8.61 9.21 -4.16
C VAL A 70 9.11 10.13 -5.28
N GLU A 71 10.33 9.92 -5.78
CA GLU A 71 10.87 10.69 -6.91
C GLU A 71 10.00 10.54 -8.16
N LYS A 72 9.51 9.32 -8.45
CA LYS A 72 8.59 9.05 -9.56
C LYS A 72 7.26 9.81 -9.47
N LEU A 73 6.78 10.12 -8.26
CA LEU A 73 5.59 10.96 -8.09
C LEU A 73 5.81 12.40 -8.60
N GLY A 74 7.06 12.88 -8.57
CA GLY A 74 7.47 14.20 -8.99
C GLY A 74 7.80 14.35 -10.47
N GLU A 75 7.70 13.28 -11.28
CA GLU A 75 7.96 13.31 -12.72
C GLU A 75 6.86 14.07 -13.47
N VAL A 76 6.91 15.40 -13.45
CA VAL A 76 5.85 16.28 -13.96
C VAL A 76 5.48 16.04 -15.43
N ASP A 77 6.41 15.53 -16.23
CA ASP A 77 6.21 15.22 -17.65
C ASP A 77 5.36 13.95 -17.89
N ARG A 78 5.14 13.14 -16.87
CA ARG A 78 4.29 11.94 -16.92
C ARG A 78 2.85 12.27 -16.51
N PRO A 79 1.83 11.68 -17.15
CA PRO A 79 0.45 11.80 -16.72
C PRO A 79 0.26 11.42 -15.25
N VAL A 80 -0.59 12.15 -14.54
CA VAL A 80 -0.92 11.86 -13.13
C VAL A 80 -1.35 10.40 -12.92
N GLY A 81 -2.14 9.86 -13.86
CA GLY A 81 -2.59 8.47 -13.85
C GLY A 81 -1.45 7.45 -13.91
N GLU A 82 -0.44 7.70 -14.74
CA GLU A 82 0.76 6.86 -14.86
C GLU A 82 1.55 6.86 -13.55
N ARG A 83 1.76 8.04 -12.96
CA ARG A 83 2.51 8.17 -11.70
C ARG A 83 1.76 7.56 -10.53
N ALA A 84 0.43 7.73 -10.47
CA ALA A 84 -0.42 7.09 -9.48
C ALA A 84 -0.38 5.57 -9.59
N TRP A 85 -0.48 5.03 -10.81
CA TRP A 85 -0.33 3.60 -11.06
C TRP A 85 1.07 3.10 -10.67
N ALA A 86 2.11 3.82 -11.09
CA ALA A 86 3.49 3.48 -10.79
C ALA A 86 3.75 3.42 -9.28
N PHE A 87 3.16 4.34 -8.52
CA PHE A 87 3.20 4.33 -7.05
C PHE A 87 2.56 3.07 -6.45
N HIS A 88 1.37 2.67 -6.91
CA HIS A 88 0.70 1.48 -6.37
C HIS A 88 1.49 0.21 -6.64
N VAL A 89 1.91 0.01 -7.89
CA VAL A 89 2.64 -1.20 -8.29
C VAL A 89 4.01 -1.22 -7.63
N GLY A 90 4.71 -0.08 -7.61
CA GLY A 90 6.02 0.01 -6.99
C GLY A 90 5.99 -0.21 -5.48
N LEU A 91 4.99 0.32 -4.77
CA LEU A 91 4.82 0.04 -3.35
C LEU A 91 4.51 -1.44 -3.09
N ALA A 92 3.68 -2.05 -3.94
CA ALA A 92 3.39 -3.48 -3.89
C ALA A 92 4.64 -4.34 -4.16
N GLN A 93 5.50 -3.93 -5.08
CA GLN A 93 6.80 -4.57 -5.35
C GLN A 93 7.70 -4.51 -4.12
N LEU A 94 7.98 -3.31 -3.60
CA LEU A 94 8.90 -3.13 -2.48
C LEU A 94 8.45 -3.89 -1.23
N LEU A 95 7.17 -3.78 -0.87
CA LEU A 95 6.62 -4.52 0.27
C LEU A 95 6.57 -6.02 -0.02
N GLY A 96 6.32 -6.43 -1.26
CA GLY A 96 6.25 -7.81 -1.66
C GLY A 96 7.59 -8.52 -1.55
N GLU A 97 8.65 -7.91 -2.07
CA GLU A 97 10.02 -8.38 -1.96
C GLU A 97 10.46 -8.49 -0.50
N GLN A 98 10.15 -7.48 0.32
CA GLN A 98 10.43 -7.51 1.75
C GLN A 98 9.68 -8.65 2.46
N ALA A 99 8.41 -8.87 2.13
CA ALA A 99 7.62 -9.96 2.69
C ALA A 99 8.17 -11.33 2.30
N CYS A 100 8.62 -11.53 1.06
CA CYS A 100 9.28 -12.76 0.62
C CYS A 100 10.56 -13.03 1.42
N GLN A 101 11.43 -12.03 1.59
CA GLN A 101 12.66 -12.17 2.37
C GLN A 101 12.37 -12.58 3.82
N VAL A 102 11.37 -11.95 4.45
CA VAL A 102 10.97 -12.30 5.82
C VAL A 102 10.37 -13.71 5.89
N ALA A 103 9.58 -14.11 4.89
CA ALA A 103 8.99 -15.43 4.82
C ALA A 103 10.06 -16.53 4.68
N GLU A 104 11.08 -16.31 3.84
CA GLU A 104 12.23 -17.21 3.70
C GLU A 104 13.01 -17.34 5.02
N GLN A 105 13.30 -16.23 5.70
CA GLN A 105 13.98 -16.23 7.00
C GLN A 105 13.19 -16.97 8.08
N ALA A 106 11.86 -16.95 7.99
CA ALA A 106 10.96 -17.64 8.90
C ALA A 106 10.60 -19.08 8.47
N ASP A 107 11.23 -19.61 7.41
CA ASP A 107 10.94 -20.93 6.81
C ASP A 107 9.45 -21.18 6.56
N THR A 108 8.75 -20.15 6.07
CA THR A 108 7.32 -20.23 5.73
C THR A 108 7.08 -19.84 4.28
N LYS A 109 6.11 -20.49 3.67
CA LYS A 109 5.57 -20.10 2.35
C LYS A 109 4.20 -19.46 2.45
N THR A 110 3.67 -19.24 3.65
CA THR A 110 2.33 -18.67 3.83
C THR A 110 2.45 -17.27 4.41
N VAL A 111 1.90 -16.28 3.71
CA VAL A 111 1.88 -14.88 4.12
C VAL A 111 0.44 -14.40 4.18
N GLY A 112 0.05 -13.73 5.27
CA GLY A 112 -1.27 -13.09 5.38
C GLY A 112 -1.22 -11.61 5.03
N LEU A 113 -2.17 -11.12 4.23
CA LEU A 113 -2.37 -9.70 3.97
C LEU A 113 -3.65 -9.21 4.66
N THR A 114 -3.51 -8.19 5.51
CA THR A 114 -4.58 -7.59 6.31
C THR A 114 -4.39 -6.07 6.43
N GLY A 115 -5.30 -5.38 7.11
CA GLY A 115 -5.27 -3.93 7.32
C GLY A 115 -6.03 -3.16 6.25
N GLY A 116 -6.35 -1.88 6.51
CA GLY A 116 -7.17 -1.06 5.62
C GLY A 116 -6.63 -0.94 4.18
N VAL A 117 -5.30 -0.90 4.01
CA VAL A 117 -4.67 -0.84 2.67
C VAL A 117 -4.94 -2.10 1.84
N ALA A 118 -5.22 -3.25 2.47
CA ALA A 118 -5.58 -4.46 1.74
C ALA A 118 -6.91 -4.33 0.97
N LEU A 119 -7.72 -3.31 1.25
CA LEU A 119 -8.90 -2.95 0.45
C LEU A 119 -8.55 -2.34 -0.91
N ASN A 120 -7.35 -1.76 -1.05
CA ASN A 120 -6.89 -1.22 -2.31
C ASN A 120 -6.60 -2.38 -3.27
N ARG A 121 -7.44 -2.54 -4.29
CA ARG A 121 -7.44 -3.69 -5.19
C ARG A 121 -6.23 -3.69 -6.10
N MET A 122 -5.78 -2.51 -6.53
CA MET A 122 -4.58 -2.39 -7.34
C MET A 122 -3.35 -2.86 -6.55
N PHE A 123 -3.13 -2.30 -5.37
CA PHE A 123 -2.05 -2.71 -4.48
C PHE A 123 -2.13 -4.21 -4.16
N THR A 124 -3.27 -4.68 -3.65
CA THR A 124 -3.45 -6.08 -3.25
C THR A 124 -3.20 -7.05 -4.39
N ARG A 125 -3.69 -6.76 -5.60
CA ARG A 125 -3.48 -7.61 -6.78
C ARG A 125 -1.99 -7.76 -7.10
N HIS A 126 -1.26 -6.65 -7.15
CA HIS A 126 0.16 -6.68 -7.49
C HIS A 126 0.98 -7.32 -6.36
N PHE A 127 0.68 -7.00 -5.10
CA PHE A 127 1.33 -7.60 -3.94
C PHE A 127 1.18 -9.12 -3.93
N VAL A 128 -0.04 -9.63 -4.16
CA VAL A 128 -0.29 -11.08 -4.26
C VAL A 128 0.46 -11.71 -5.44
N SER A 129 0.54 -11.02 -6.59
CA SER A 129 1.31 -11.51 -7.75
C SER A 129 2.79 -11.65 -7.42
N PHE A 130 3.41 -10.61 -6.88
CA PHE A 130 4.84 -10.61 -6.55
C PHE A 130 5.20 -11.68 -5.52
N LEU A 131 4.39 -11.85 -4.47
CA LEU A 131 4.60 -12.94 -3.52
C LEU A 131 4.39 -14.32 -4.15
N GLY A 132 3.39 -14.47 -5.02
CA GLY A 132 3.11 -15.71 -5.73
C GLY A 132 4.26 -16.13 -6.65
N GLU A 133 4.84 -15.18 -7.37
CA GLU A 133 6.05 -15.36 -8.19
C GLU A 133 7.26 -15.75 -7.32
N GLY A 134 7.35 -15.22 -6.10
CA GLY A 134 8.30 -15.64 -5.07
C GLY A 134 7.98 -16.99 -4.40
N GLY A 135 6.96 -17.72 -4.84
CA GLY A 135 6.60 -19.03 -4.31
C GLY A 135 5.82 -19.00 -2.98
N CYS A 136 5.36 -17.82 -2.55
CA CYS A 136 4.53 -17.67 -1.37
C CYS A 136 3.04 -17.82 -1.72
N ARG A 137 2.30 -18.55 -0.86
CA ARG A 137 0.85 -18.55 -0.83
C ARG A 137 0.35 -17.39 0.02
N VAL A 138 -0.33 -16.45 -0.60
CA VAL A 138 -0.91 -15.29 0.11
C VAL A 138 -2.34 -15.59 0.58
N LEU A 139 -2.60 -15.41 1.86
CA LEU A 139 -3.93 -15.46 2.47
C LEU A 139 -4.51 -14.05 2.52
N THR A 140 -5.73 -13.91 2.02
CA THR A 140 -6.48 -12.65 2.04
C THR A 140 -7.84 -12.87 2.70
N HIS A 141 -8.43 -11.79 3.17
CA HIS A 141 -9.75 -11.77 3.78
C HIS A 141 -10.86 -12.01 2.76
N GLN A 142 -11.87 -12.82 3.11
CA GLN A 142 -13.04 -13.10 2.26
C GLN A 142 -14.37 -12.90 3.00
N ASN A 143 -14.47 -13.38 4.25
CA ASN A 143 -15.72 -13.38 5.01
C ASN A 143 -15.85 -12.21 5.99
N VAL A 144 -14.72 -11.66 6.44
CA VAL A 144 -14.64 -10.46 7.26
C VAL A 144 -13.79 -9.44 6.53
N PRO A 145 -13.96 -8.13 6.74
CA PRO A 145 -13.13 -7.15 6.06
C PRO A 145 -11.71 -7.14 6.66
N PRO A 146 -10.68 -6.83 5.86
CA PRO A 146 -9.31 -6.71 6.34
C PRO A 146 -9.07 -5.47 7.21
N ASN A 147 -10.02 -4.52 7.24
CA ASN A 147 -9.94 -3.29 8.03
C ASN A 147 -10.45 -3.51 9.47
N ASP A 148 -10.60 -2.42 10.22
CA ASP A 148 -10.97 -2.45 11.63
C ASP A 148 -12.33 -3.12 11.90
N GLY A 149 -13.21 -3.22 10.89
CA GLY A 149 -14.46 -3.97 10.99
C GLY A 149 -14.28 -5.47 11.22
N GLY A 150 -13.12 -6.04 10.87
CA GLY A 150 -12.78 -7.45 11.10
C GLY A 150 -11.86 -7.69 12.30
N LEU A 151 -11.42 -6.62 12.97
CA LEU A 151 -10.36 -6.68 13.97
C LEU A 151 -10.75 -7.53 15.20
N SER A 152 -12.01 -7.47 15.62
CA SER A 152 -12.50 -8.20 16.79
C SER A 152 -12.38 -9.73 16.62
N LEU A 153 -12.55 -10.25 15.41
CA LEU A 153 -12.34 -11.68 15.14
C LEU A 153 -10.89 -12.08 15.38
N GLY A 154 -9.94 -11.28 14.87
CA GLY A 154 -8.51 -11.52 15.09
C GLY A 154 -8.12 -11.45 16.57
N GLN A 155 -8.71 -10.51 17.32
CA GLN A 155 -8.49 -10.39 18.77
C GLN A 155 -8.97 -11.63 19.53
N VAL A 156 -10.18 -12.13 19.24
CA VAL A 156 -10.71 -13.34 19.87
C VAL A 156 -9.82 -14.55 19.56
N TRP A 157 -9.41 -14.71 18.30
CA TRP A 157 -8.56 -15.83 17.90
C TRP A 157 -7.18 -15.77 18.56
N ALA A 158 -6.56 -14.59 18.62
CA ALA A 158 -5.28 -14.40 19.31
C ALA A 158 -5.37 -14.74 20.81
N ALA A 159 -6.47 -14.36 21.47
CA ALA A 159 -6.71 -14.70 22.87
C ALA A 159 -6.85 -16.21 23.09
N VAL A 160 -7.56 -16.91 22.19
CA VAL A 160 -7.70 -18.38 22.25
C VAL A 160 -6.33 -19.07 22.06
N LEU A 161 -5.55 -18.64 21.07
CA LEU A 161 -4.21 -19.19 20.82
C LEU A 161 -3.23 -18.93 21.96
N GLY A 162 -3.30 -17.75 22.59
CA GLY A 162 -2.41 -17.40 23.71
C GLY A 162 -2.78 -18.05 25.04
N ALA A 163 -3.95 -18.67 25.15
CA ALA A 163 -4.39 -19.41 26.33
C ALA A 163 -4.03 -20.92 26.26
N CYS A 164 -3.51 -21.39 25.13
CA CYS A 164 -3.03 -22.76 24.90
C CYS A 164 -1.51 -22.83 25.09
#